data_AF-A0A452DJN4-F1
#
_entry.id   AF-A0A452DJN4-F1
#
_cell.length_a   1.000
_cell.length_b   1.000
_cell.length_c   1.000
_cell.angle_alpha   90.00
_cell.angle_beta   90.00
_cell.angle_gamma   90.00
#
_symmetry.space_group_name_H-M   'P 1'
#
loop_
_entity.id
_entity.type
_entity.pdbx_description
1 polymer ?
#
loop_
_entity_poly.entity_id
_entity_poly.type
_entity_poly.pdbx_seq_one_letter_code
_entity_poly.pdbx_strand_id
1 'polypeptide(L)'
;MISYVENYDPTDSAALHEAYGYAAGLSACVLVWAVLHHLYFYHIQRVGMRLRVAVCHMIYRKALRLSSSAMGKTSTGQVVNLLSNDVNRFDQVTMFLHYLWVGPLQAVAVTALLWMEIGISCLAGMAVLIILLFLQTCFGKLFSSLRSKTAALTDKRIRTMSEVITSIRTIKMNAWEKSFIDRITRLRSKEISKILKSSYLRGMNLASFFTVSKIMIFVTFITNELLDNRITASQVFVVVTLFEALRFSSTLYFPMAVEKMSEAVVSLRRIKNFLSLDEIPQLNTQLPSGGEMMVDMQDFTAFWDEESESPTLKGVSFTVRPAELLTVVGPVGAGKVSCDTFCQFDATL
;
A
#
# COMPACT_ATOMS: atom_id res chain seq x y z
N MET A 1 -41.23 8.17 -14.52
CA MET A 1 -41.09 7.00 -15.43
C MET A 1 -41.75 5.74 -14.89
N ILE A 2 -41.43 5.25 -13.69
CA ILE A 2 -42.07 4.02 -13.15
C ILE A 2 -43.55 4.23 -12.81
N SER A 3 -43.91 5.38 -12.23
CA SER A 3 -45.31 5.73 -11.99
C SER A 3 -46.15 5.86 -13.28
N TYR A 4 -45.51 6.23 -14.41
CA TYR A 4 -46.17 6.23 -15.73
C TYR A 4 -46.42 4.82 -16.26
N VAL A 5 -45.53 3.86 -15.98
CA VAL A 5 -45.73 2.44 -16.32
C VAL A 5 -46.78 1.79 -15.41
N GLU A 6 -46.81 2.20 -14.13
CA GLU A 6 -47.78 1.71 -13.14
C GLU A 6 -49.21 2.23 -13.42
N ASN A 7 -49.33 3.47 -13.92
CA ASN A 7 -50.60 4.11 -14.28
C ASN A 7 -50.70 4.38 -15.79
N TYR A 8 -50.34 3.39 -16.62
CA TYR A 8 -50.30 3.56 -18.07
C TYR A 8 -51.70 3.82 -18.66
N ASP A 9 -51.93 5.03 -19.15
CA ASP A 9 -53.12 5.40 -19.93
C ASP A 9 -52.70 5.73 -21.37
N PRO A 10 -53.12 4.92 -22.37
CA PRO A 10 -52.72 5.12 -23.77
C PRO A 10 -53.30 6.41 -24.40
N THR A 11 -54.24 7.09 -23.72
CA THR A 11 -54.84 8.34 -24.22
C THR A 11 -54.14 9.60 -23.71
N ASP A 12 -53.27 9.49 -22.71
CA ASP A 12 -52.57 10.63 -22.12
C ASP A 12 -51.22 10.90 -22.81
N SER A 13 -51.30 11.62 -23.93
CA SER A 13 -50.12 12.07 -24.68
C SER A 13 -49.21 13.01 -23.89
N ALA A 14 -49.73 13.75 -22.89
CA ALA A 14 -48.94 14.67 -22.09
C ALA A 14 -48.03 13.91 -21.10
N ALA A 15 -48.57 12.89 -20.42
CA ALA A 15 -47.81 12.02 -19.54
C ALA A 15 -46.71 11.24 -20.28
N LEU A 16 -46.97 10.85 -21.54
CA LEU A 16 -45.99 10.19 -22.41
C LEU A 16 -44.81 11.12 -22.78
N HIS A 17 -45.09 12.39 -23.11
CA HIS A 17 -44.03 13.38 -23.35
C HIS A 17 -43.22 13.70 -22.09
N GLU A 18 -43.87 13.78 -20.92
CA GLU A 18 -43.18 13.97 -19.63
C GLU A 18 -42.28 12.78 -19.30
N ALA A 19 -42.74 11.55 -19.53
CA ALA A 19 -41.94 10.34 -19.35
C ALA A 19 -40.69 10.31 -20.25
N TYR A 20 -40.82 10.71 -21.52
CA TYR A 20 -39.66 10.88 -22.41
C TYR A 20 -38.71 11.98 -21.95
N GLY A 21 -39.23 13.09 -21.41
CA GLY A 21 -38.43 14.13 -20.79
C GLY A 21 -37.58 13.61 -19.62
N TYR A 22 -38.17 12.88 -18.68
CA TYR A 22 -37.43 12.25 -17.58
C TYR A 22 -36.42 11.21 -18.07
N ALA A 23 -36.76 10.41 -19.08
CA ALA A 23 -35.85 9.42 -19.65
C ALA A 23 -34.63 10.09 -20.29
N ALA A 24 -34.84 11.13 -21.11
CA ALA A 24 -33.77 11.90 -21.72
C ALA A 24 -32.89 12.59 -20.67
N GLY A 25 -33.50 13.17 -19.63
CA GLY A 25 -32.80 13.76 -18.50
C GLY A 25 -31.93 12.75 -17.75
N LEU A 26 -32.47 11.56 -17.44
CA LEU A 26 -31.74 10.47 -16.79
C LEU A 26 -30.56 9.99 -17.65
N SER A 27 -30.77 9.78 -18.95
CA SER A 27 -29.70 9.40 -19.89
C SER A 27 -28.60 10.44 -19.94
N ALA A 28 -28.95 11.74 -20.01
CA ALA A 28 -27.97 12.83 -19.97
C ALA A 28 -27.19 12.84 -18.65
N CYS A 29 -27.87 12.65 -17.51
CA CYS A 29 -27.22 12.58 -16.19
C CYS A 29 -26.22 11.43 -16.10
N VAL A 30 -26.58 10.23 -16.60
CA VAL A 30 -25.68 9.06 -16.61
C VAL A 30 -24.46 9.30 -17.50
N LEU A 31 -24.64 9.94 -18.66
CA LEU A 31 -23.53 10.28 -19.56
C LEU A 31 -22.59 11.31 -18.91
N VAL A 32 -23.14 12.38 -18.31
CA VAL A 32 -22.36 13.39 -17.59
C VAL A 32 -21.61 12.74 -16.43
N TRP A 33 -22.27 11.89 -15.64
CA TRP A 33 -21.63 11.15 -14.55
C TRP A 33 -20.47 10.29 -15.07
N ALA A 34 -20.67 9.53 -16.15
CA ALA A 34 -19.62 8.68 -16.73
C ALA A 34 -18.39 9.50 -17.17
N VAL A 35 -18.61 10.62 -17.87
CA VAL A 35 -17.53 11.51 -18.30
C VAL A 35 -16.79 12.12 -17.12
N LEU A 36 -17.52 12.69 -16.15
CA LEU A 36 -16.92 13.29 -14.95
C LEU A 36 -16.16 12.27 -14.10
N HIS A 37 -16.71 11.06 -13.98
CA HIS A 37 -16.08 9.96 -13.25
C HIS A 37 -14.74 9.58 -13.91
N HIS A 38 -14.71 9.39 -15.23
CA HIS A 38 -13.46 9.08 -15.93
C HIS A 38 -12.44 10.21 -15.87
N LEU A 39 -12.87 11.48 -15.99
CA LEU A 39 -11.99 12.63 -15.82
C LEU A 39 -11.40 12.69 -14.42
N TYR A 40 -12.23 12.47 -13.38
CA TYR A 40 -11.78 12.39 -12.00
C TYR A 40 -10.73 11.27 -11.83
N PHE A 41 -10.99 10.06 -12.33
CA PHE A 41 -10.06 8.94 -12.24
C PHE A 41 -8.74 9.22 -12.97
N TYR A 42 -8.80 9.86 -14.13
CA TYR A 42 -7.61 10.28 -14.86
C TYR A 42 -6.77 11.29 -14.05
N HIS A 43 -7.41 12.33 -13.49
CA HIS A 43 -6.70 13.33 -12.70
C HIS A 43 -6.09 12.76 -11.42
N ILE A 44 -6.81 11.91 -10.69
CA ILE A 44 -6.29 11.33 -9.45
C ILE A 44 -5.13 10.36 -9.70
N GLN A 45 -5.18 9.57 -10.78
CA GLN A 45 -4.06 8.72 -11.19
C GLN A 45 -2.81 9.54 -11.57
N ARG A 46 -2.99 10.70 -12.23
CA ARG A 46 -1.86 11.60 -12.52
C ARG A 46 -1.25 12.19 -11.26
N VAL A 47 -2.05 12.52 -10.26
CA VAL A 47 -1.56 12.98 -8.95
C VAL A 47 -0.76 11.87 -8.26
N GLY A 48 -1.27 10.63 -8.24
CA GLY A 48 -0.54 9.46 -7.74
C GLY A 48 0.82 9.28 -8.42
N MET A 49 0.83 9.30 -9.76
CA MET A 49 2.05 9.16 -10.55
C MET A 49 3.07 10.27 -10.25
N ARG A 50 2.63 11.53 -10.15
CA ARG A 50 3.52 12.66 -9.81
C ARG A 50 4.11 12.50 -8.42
N LEU A 51 3.29 12.08 -7.44
CA LEU A 51 3.75 11.82 -6.08
C LEU A 51 4.79 10.70 -6.06
N ARG A 52 4.55 9.61 -6.79
CA ARG A 52 5.49 8.51 -6.96
C ARG A 52 6.83 8.99 -7.53
N VAL A 53 6.82 9.73 -8.63
CA VAL A 53 8.05 10.23 -9.27
C VAL A 53 8.83 11.17 -8.34
N ALA A 54 8.13 12.08 -7.65
CA ALA A 54 8.76 13.00 -6.70
C ALA A 54 9.43 12.27 -5.54
N VAL A 55 8.76 11.27 -4.96
CA VAL A 55 9.31 10.45 -3.86
C VAL A 55 10.48 9.59 -4.35
N CYS A 56 10.39 8.96 -5.53
CA CYS A 56 11.53 8.26 -6.14
C CYS A 56 12.74 9.17 -6.28
N HIS A 57 12.54 10.40 -6.78
CA HIS A 57 13.62 11.38 -6.93
C HIS A 57 14.23 11.77 -5.58
N MET A 58 13.41 12.00 -4.54
CA MET A 58 13.89 12.29 -3.19
C MET A 58 14.71 11.14 -2.60
N ILE A 59 14.22 9.90 -2.72
CA ILE A 59 14.93 8.71 -2.22
C ILE A 59 16.26 8.54 -2.96
N TYR A 60 16.26 8.69 -4.28
CA TYR A 60 17.48 8.58 -5.09
C TYR A 60 18.51 9.65 -4.73
N ARG A 61 18.08 10.92 -4.61
CA ARG A 61 18.96 12.03 -4.20
C ARG A 61 19.53 11.82 -2.80
N LYS A 62 18.72 11.32 -1.86
CA LYS A 62 19.17 10.98 -0.51
C LYS A 62 20.19 9.86 -0.54
N ALA A 63 19.92 8.79 -1.30
CA ALA A 63 20.82 7.64 -1.42
C ALA A 63 22.22 8.03 -1.90
N LEU A 64 22.33 9.01 -2.80
CA LEU A 64 23.62 9.54 -3.29
C LEU A 64 24.39 10.41 -2.28
N ARG A 65 23.76 10.81 -1.18
CA ARG A 65 24.32 11.73 -0.16
C ARG A 65 24.48 11.08 1.20
N LEU A 66 24.12 9.81 1.37
CA LEU A 66 24.23 9.12 2.66
C LEU A 66 25.69 9.04 3.11
N SER A 67 25.93 9.29 4.39
CA SER A 67 27.23 9.03 5.01
C SER A 67 27.55 7.53 4.99
N SER A 68 28.84 7.18 5.07
CA SER A 68 29.30 5.79 5.15
C SER A 68 28.70 5.05 6.35
N SER A 69 28.60 5.70 7.52
CA SER A 69 27.94 5.18 8.72
C SER A 69 26.44 4.90 8.48
N ALA A 70 25.72 5.84 7.86
CA ALA A 70 24.31 5.65 7.52
C ALA A 70 24.09 4.54 6.47
N MET A 71 25.06 4.37 5.55
CA MET A 71 25.06 3.32 4.54
C MET A 71 25.31 1.92 5.17
N GLY A 72 25.94 1.85 6.34
CA GLY A 72 25.99 0.64 7.18
C GLY A 72 24.63 0.28 7.81
N LYS A 73 23.80 1.28 8.12
CA LYS A 73 22.45 1.10 8.71
C LYS A 73 21.38 0.74 7.67
N THR A 74 21.63 0.99 6.38
CA THR A 74 20.67 0.71 5.29
C THR A 74 21.30 -0.12 4.16
N SER A 75 20.71 -1.28 3.86
CA SER A 75 21.20 -2.11 2.74
C SER A 75 20.67 -1.64 1.39
N THR A 76 21.43 -1.90 0.32
CA THR A 76 20.99 -1.66 -1.07
C THR A 76 19.65 -2.34 -1.36
N GLY A 77 19.41 -3.53 -0.78
CA GLY A 77 18.14 -4.24 -0.89
C GLY A 77 16.96 -3.49 -0.26
N GLN A 78 17.17 -2.79 0.87
CA GLN A 78 16.14 -1.94 1.47
C GLN A 78 15.81 -0.74 0.58
N VAL A 79 16.80 -0.09 -0.02
CA VAL A 79 16.58 1.02 -0.96
C VAL A 79 15.79 0.56 -2.19
N VAL A 80 16.17 -0.58 -2.77
CA VAL A 80 15.44 -1.18 -3.91
C VAL A 80 14.00 -1.52 -3.50
N ASN A 81 13.79 -2.06 -2.31
CA ASN A 81 12.44 -2.35 -1.80
C ASN A 81 11.62 -1.06 -1.61
N LEU A 82 12.22 0.03 -1.13
CA LEU A 82 11.54 1.32 -1.03
C LEU A 82 11.06 1.77 -2.43
N LEU A 83 11.96 1.79 -3.43
CA LEU A 83 11.63 2.22 -4.79
C LEU A 83 10.60 1.30 -5.49
N SER A 84 10.67 -0.01 -5.27
CA SER A 84 9.85 -1.00 -5.98
C SER A 84 8.51 -1.29 -5.31
N ASN A 85 8.41 -1.24 -3.99
CA ASN A 85 7.21 -1.62 -3.25
C ASN A 85 6.55 -0.45 -2.53
N ASP A 86 7.31 0.39 -1.83
CA ASP A 86 6.76 1.45 -0.99
C ASP A 86 6.23 2.62 -1.83
N VAL A 87 6.98 3.06 -2.84
CA VAL A 87 6.54 4.20 -3.67
C VAL A 87 5.28 3.85 -4.49
N ASN A 88 5.12 2.60 -4.92
CA ASN A 88 3.94 2.15 -5.66
C ASN A 88 2.63 2.22 -4.84
N ARG A 89 2.71 2.35 -3.50
CA ARG A 89 1.51 2.52 -2.66
C ARG A 89 0.85 3.88 -2.84
N PHE A 90 1.59 4.90 -3.30
CA PHE A 90 1.05 6.23 -3.56
C PHE A 90 0.06 6.24 -4.74
N ASP A 91 0.34 5.47 -5.79
CA ASP A 91 -0.59 5.30 -6.92
C ASP A 91 -1.91 4.67 -6.45
N GLN A 92 -1.83 3.64 -5.59
CA GLN A 92 -3.02 2.93 -5.11
C GLN A 92 -3.83 3.74 -4.08
N VAL A 93 -3.17 4.40 -3.13
CA VAL A 93 -3.89 5.14 -2.08
C VAL A 93 -4.63 6.34 -2.64
N THR A 94 -4.03 7.10 -3.57
CA THR A 94 -4.67 8.27 -4.17
C THR A 94 -6.00 7.91 -4.86
N MET A 95 -6.06 6.75 -5.53
CA MET A 95 -7.28 6.25 -6.19
C MET A 95 -8.45 6.04 -5.22
N PHE A 96 -8.19 5.57 -3.99
CA PHE A 96 -9.25 5.21 -3.04
C PHE A 96 -9.42 6.21 -1.88
N LEU A 97 -8.46 7.10 -1.63
CA LEU A 97 -8.42 7.97 -0.45
C LEU A 97 -9.72 8.76 -0.24
N HIS A 98 -10.30 9.29 -1.32
CA HIS A 98 -11.51 10.11 -1.23
C HIS A 98 -12.74 9.34 -0.76
N TYR A 99 -12.78 8.01 -0.93
CA TYR A 99 -13.90 7.20 -0.43
C TYR A 99 -13.97 7.14 1.09
N LEU A 100 -12.92 7.52 1.83
CA LEU A 100 -12.96 7.60 3.30
C LEU A 100 -13.96 8.65 3.80
N TRP A 101 -14.14 9.75 3.06
CA TRP A 101 -15.09 10.80 3.41
C TRP A 101 -16.33 10.81 2.52
N VAL A 102 -16.17 10.49 1.22
CA VAL A 102 -17.32 10.35 0.30
C VAL A 102 -18.22 9.17 0.69
N GLY A 103 -17.65 8.07 1.17
CA GLY A 103 -18.43 6.88 1.59
C GLY A 103 -19.44 7.19 2.69
N PRO A 104 -19.03 7.75 3.84
CA PRO A 104 -19.95 8.18 4.89
C PRO A 104 -20.95 9.23 4.42
N LEU A 105 -20.52 10.22 3.64
CA LEU A 105 -21.40 11.27 3.11
C LEU A 105 -22.50 10.67 2.21
N GLN A 106 -22.12 9.76 1.32
CA GLN A 106 -23.05 9.04 0.46
C GLN A 106 -24.01 8.16 1.28
N ALA A 107 -23.52 7.50 2.33
CA ALA A 107 -24.38 6.71 3.23
C ALA A 107 -25.44 7.59 3.91
N VAL A 108 -25.07 8.79 4.38
CA VAL A 108 -26.03 9.75 4.96
C VAL A 108 -27.03 10.21 3.91
N ALA A 109 -26.59 10.60 2.71
CA ALA A 109 -27.47 11.05 1.63
C ALA A 109 -28.46 9.95 1.20
N VAL A 110 -27.98 8.71 1.01
CA VAL A 110 -28.84 7.57 0.67
C VAL A 110 -29.81 7.25 1.79
N THR A 111 -29.38 7.33 3.05
CA THR A 111 -30.26 7.11 4.21
C THR A 111 -31.36 8.17 4.26
N ALA A 112 -31.05 9.44 3.98
CA ALA A 112 -32.05 10.51 3.94
C ALA A 112 -33.08 10.27 2.83
N LEU A 113 -32.65 9.87 1.63
CA LEU A 113 -33.56 9.54 0.52
C LEU A 113 -34.42 8.32 0.85
N LEU A 114 -33.85 7.27 1.45
CA LEU A 114 -34.61 6.11 1.90
C LEU A 114 -35.63 6.47 2.99
N TRP A 115 -35.27 7.36 3.92
CA TRP A 115 -36.18 7.83 4.96
C TRP A 115 -37.40 8.56 4.36
N MET A 116 -37.21 9.32 3.28
CA MET A 116 -38.32 9.97 2.58
C MET A 116 -39.26 8.97 1.90
N GLU A 117 -38.75 7.84 1.42
CA GLU A 117 -39.54 6.84 0.68
C GLU A 117 -40.26 5.82 1.58
N ILE A 118 -39.59 5.32 2.61
CA ILE A 118 -40.07 4.19 3.46
C ILE A 118 -40.03 4.49 4.96
N GLY A 119 -39.71 5.73 5.35
CA GLY A 119 -39.69 6.16 6.74
C GLY A 119 -38.69 5.37 7.59
N ILE A 120 -39.11 5.04 8.82
CA ILE A 120 -38.22 4.46 9.84
C ILE A 120 -37.71 3.05 9.51
N SER A 121 -38.41 2.34 8.61
CA SER A 121 -38.03 1.00 8.13
C SER A 121 -36.62 0.98 7.53
N CYS A 122 -36.15 2.10 6.96
CA CYS A 122 -34.82 2.18 6.37
C CYS A 122 -33.69 1.97 7.40
N LEU A 123 -33.92 2.33 8.68
CA LEU A 123 -32.91 2.19 9.72
C LEU A 123 -32.57 0.73 9.99
N ALA A 124 -33.51 -0.20 9.82
CA ALA A 124 -33.26 -1.63 9.98
C ALA A 124 -32.25 -2.13 8.92
N GLY A 125 -32.41 -1.73 7.66
CA GLY A 125 -31.45 -2.02 6.60
C GLY A 125 -30.07 -1.38 6.85
N MET A 126 -30.04 -0.14 7.34
CA MET A 126 -28.78 0.53 7.70
C MET A 126 -28.08 -0.11 8.90
N ALA A 127 -28.83 -0.63 9.88
CA ALA A 127 -28.27 -1.39 11.00
C ALA A 127 -27.57 -2.67 10.51
N VAL A 128 -28.18 -3.38 9.54
CA VAL A 128 -27.55 -4.53 8.89
C VAL A 128 -26.24 -4.14 8.20
N LEU A 129 -26.22 -3.02 7.48
CA LEU A 129 -24.99 -2.52 6.85
C LEU A 129 -23.87 -2.30 7.88
N ILE A 130 -24.18 -1.63 8.99
CA ILE A 130 -23.22 -1.35 10.06
C ILE A 130 -22.68 -2.65 10.66
N ILE A 131 -23.55 -3.60 10.99
CA ILE A 131 -23.15 -4.92 11.51
C ILE A 131 -22.23 -5.64 10.52
N LEU A 132 -22.55 -5.60 9.23
CA LEU A 132 -21.75 -6.23 8.19
C LEU A 132 -20.38 -5.55 8.00
N LEU A 133 -20.31 -4.22 8.11
CA LEU A 133 -19.03 -3.47 8.08
C LEU A 133 -18.12 -3.88 9.24
N PHE A 134 -18.68 -4.05 10.45
CA PHE A 134 -17.92 -4.57 11.59
C PHE A 134 -17.45 -6.01 11.35
N LEU A 135 -18.33 -6.87 10.84
CA LEU A 135 -17.98 -8.26 10.52
C LEU A 135 -16.88 -8.34 9.45
N GLN A 136 -16.95 -7.51 8.41
CA GLN A 136 -15.92 -7.42 7.37
C GLN A 136 -14.59 -6.94 7.92
N THR A 137 -14.58 -6.00 8.86
CA THR A 137 -13.37 -5.55 9.54
C THR A 137 -12.73 -6.68 10.35
N CYS A 138 -13.55 -7.46 11.07
CA CYS A 138 -13.09 -8.64 11.80
C CYS A 138 -12.52 -9.72 10.86
N PHE A 139 -13.20 -10.01 9.75
CA PHE A 139 -12.68 -10.90 8.71
C PHE A 139 -11.40 -10.39 8.08
N GLY A 140 -11.25 -9.08 7.87
CA GLY A 140 -10.02 -8.45 7.39
C GLY A 140 -8.84 -8.67 8.33
N LYS A 141 -9.03 -8.48 9.64
CA LYS A 141 -8.00 -8.76 10.66
C LYS A 141 -7.61 -10.24 10.69
N LEU A 142 -8.59 -11.13 10.64
CA LEU A 142 -8.35 -12.58 10.58
C LEU A 142 -7.60 -12.98 9.29
N PHE A 143 -8.00 -12.42 8.16
CA PHE A 143 -7.35 -12.62 6.87
C PHE A 143 -5.88 -12.18 6.90
N SER A 144 -5.61 -11.00 7.45
CA SER A 144 -4.24 -10.49 7.64
C SER A 144 -3.40 -11.41 8.52
N SER A 145 -3.94 -11.88 9.66
CA SER A 145 -3.26 -12.83 10.55
C SER A 145 -2.93 -14.16 9.85
N LEU A 146 -3.85 -14.71 9.07
CA LEU A 146 -3.61 -15.93 8.29
C LEU A 146 -2.57 -15.71 7.20
N ARG A 147 -2.61 -14.57 6.50
CA ARG A 147 -1.62 -14.21 5.47
C ARG A 147 -0.21 -14.13 6.05
N SER A 148 -0.06 -13.52 7.23
CA SER A 148 1.22 -13.47 7.96
C SER A 148 1.72 -14.87 8.35
N LYS A 149 0.84 -15.73 8.87
CA LYS A 149 1.18 -17.12 9.20
C LYS A 149 1.57 -17.94 7.96
N THR A 150 0.90 -17.72 6.83
CA THR A 150 1.25 -18.34 5.55
C THR A 150 2.64 -17.90 5.12
N ALA A 151 2.95 -16.60 5.13
CA ALA A 151 4.26 -16.08 4.76
C ALA A 151 5.38 -16.71 5.61
N ALA A 152 5.23 -16.77 6.93
CA ALA A 152 6.23 -17.40 7.82
C ALA A 152 6.45 -18.89 7.52
N LEU A 153 5.40 -19.64 7.13
CA LEU A 153 5.53 -21.04 6.73
C LEU A 153 6.20 -21.18 5.36
N THR A 154 5.86 -20.31 4.41
CA THR A 154 6.48 -20.24 3.09
C THR A 154 7.98 -19.94 3.22
N ASP A 155 8.37 -18.96 4.04
CA ASP A 155 9.77 -18.61 4.30
C ASP A 155 10.54 -19.79 4.89
N LYS A 156 9.96 -20.48 5.88
CA LYS A 156 10.57 -21.68 6.46
C LYS A 156 10.75 -22.79 5.43
N ARG A 157 9.76 -23.02 4.56
CA ARG A 157 9.83 -24.01 3.48
C ARG A 157 10.93 -23.65 2.48
N ILE A 158 10.98 -22.40 2.01
CA ILE A 158 11.96 -21.93 1.04
C ILE A 158 13.36 -22.04 1.64
N ARG A 159 13.57 -21.60 2.88
CA ARG A 159 14.88 -21.73 3.57
C ARG A 159 15.35 -23.17 3.67
N THR A 160 14.49 -24.10 4.13
CA THR A 160 14.85 -25.53 4.19
C THR A 160 15.13 -26.11 2.81
N MET A 161 14.40 -25.68 1.78
CA MET A 161 14.67 -26.12 0.41
C MET A 161 16.03 -25.63 -0.09
N SER A 162 16.41 -24.38 0.20
CA SER A 162 17.73 -23.83 -0.12
C SER A 162 18.87 -24.56 0.62
N GLU A 163 18.69 -24.88 1.90
CA GLU A 163 19.65 -25.70 2.69
C GLU A 163 19.87 -27.08 2.03
N VAL A 164 18.78 -27.75 1.62
CA VAL A 164 18.85 -29.07 0.95
C VAL A 164 19.58 -29.00 -0.39
N ILE A 165 19.31 -27.97 -1.21
CA ILE A 165 19.97 -27.79 -2.51
C ILE A 165 21.47 -27.55 -2.32
N THR A 166 21.84 -26.71 -1.35
CA THR A 166 23.25 -26.38 -1.06
C THR A 166 24.01 -27.61 -0.56
N SER A 167 23.37 -28.48 0.22
CA SER A 167 23.97 -29.69 0.80
C SER A 167 23.63 -30.99 0.04
N ILE A 168 23.23 -30.92 -1.23
CA ILE A 168 22.67 -32.07 -1.96
C ILE A 168 23.64 -33.26 -2.08
N ARG A 169 24.95 -32.98 -2.23
CA ARG A 169 25.99 -34.02 -2.33
C ARG A 169 26.03 -34.88 -1.07
N THR A 170 26.03 -34.26 0.11
CA THR A 170 26.05 -34.96 1.40
C THR A 170 24.77 -35.76 1.63
N ILE A 171 23.62 -35.21 1.24
CA ILE A 171 22.32 -35.90 1.36
C ILE A 171 22.30 -37.17 0.49
N LYS A 172 22.79 -37.08 -0.76
CA LYS A 172 22.91 -38.20 -1.70
C LYS A 172 23.87 -39.28 -1.20
N MET A 173 25.03 -38.88 -0.69
CA MET A 173 26.05 -39.78 -0.15
C MET A 173 25.52 -40.61 1.04
N ASN A 174 24.61 -40.04 1.84
CA ASN A 174 24.01 -40.70 3.00
C ASN A 174 22.61 -41.28 2.74
N ALA A 175 22.11 -41.24 1.50
CA ALA A 175 20.77 -41.70 1.12
C ALA A 175 19.61 -41.09 1.96
N TRP A 176 19.75 -39.81 2.36
CA TRP A 176 18.78 -39.11 3.23
C TRP A 176 17.61 -38.46 2.48
N GLU A 177 17.47 -38.67 1.17
CA GLU A 177 16.52 -37.92 0.33
C GLU A 177 15.08 -38.09 0.81
N LYS A 178 14.66 -39.32 1.14
CA LYS A 178 13.30 -39.60 1.61
C LYS A 178 12.96 -38.82 2.88
N SER A 179 13.89 -38.77 3.85
CA SER A 179 13.70 -38.04 5.11
C SER A 179 13.52 -36.53 4.88
N PHE A 180 14.33 -35.95 3.99
CA PHE A 180 14.21 -34.52 3.63
C PHE A 180 12.95 -34.22 2.83
N ILE A 181 12.56 -35.10 1.90
CA ILE A 181 11.29 -35.00 1.15
C ILE A 181 10.12 -35.00 2.14
N ASP A 182 10.08 -35.94 3.08
CA ASP A 182 9.01 -36.01 4.08
C ASP A 182 8.96 -34.76 4.95
N ARG A 183 10.12 -34.22 5.34
CA ARG A 183 10.20 -32.95 6.09
C ARG A 183 9.63 -31.77 5.30
N ILE A 184 9.97 -31.65 4.01
CA ILE A 184 9.46 -30.58 3.13
C ILE A 184 7.96 -30.76 2.90
N THR A 185 7.50 -31.98 2.66
CA THR A 185 6.07 -32.30 2.49
C THR A 185 5.26 -31.94 3.73
N ARG A 186 5.76 -32.22 4.95
CA ARG A 186 5.12 -31.77 6.20
C ARG A 186 5.02 -30.25 6.32
N LEU A 187 6.06 -29.51 5.90
CA LEU A 187 6.02 -28.05 5.86
C LEU A 187 4.97 -27.57 4.84
N ARG A 188 4.94 -28.18 3.66
CA ARG A 188 3.97 -27.87 2.60
C ARG A 188 2.52 -28.14 3.03
N SER A 189 2.24 -29.24 3.72
CA SER A 189 0.89 -29.53 4.23
C SER A 189 0.42 -28.49 5.26
N LYS A 190 1.31 -28.03 6.14
CA LYS A 190 1.01 -26.94 7.09
C LYS A 190 0.73 -25.62 6.38
N GLU A 191 1.55 -25.29 5.37
CA GLU A 191 1.39 -24.11 4.53
C GLU A 191 0.05 -24.14 3.78
N ILE A 192 -0.25 -25.24 3.07
CA ILE A 192 -1.50 -25.44 2.32
C ILE A 192 -2.71 -25.32 3.24
N SER A 193 -2.67 -25.88 4.45
CA SER A 193 -3.78 -25.74 5.42
C SER A 193 -4.09 -24.27 5.75
N LYS A 194 -3.06 -23.41 5.88
CA LYS A 194 -3.27 -21.97 6.11
C LYS A 194 -3.72 -21.24 4.86
N ILE A 195 -3.16 -21.58 3.70
CA ILE A 195 -3.60 -21.04 2.40
C ILE A 195 -5.09 -21.35 2.18
N LEU A 196 -5.52 -22.58 2.43
CA LEU A 196 -6.90 -23.00 2.24
C LEU A 196 -7.86 -22.22 3.16
N LYS A 197 -7.52 -22.06 4.44
CA LYS A 197 -8.30 -21.22 5.38
C LYS A 197 -8.38 -19.76 4.90
N SER A 198 -7.28 -19.20 4.41
CA SER A 198 -7.28 -17.86 3.82
C SER A 198 -8.16 -17.79 2.57
N SER A 199 -8.14 -18.81 1.71
CA SER A 199 -8.96 -18.88 0.51
C SER A 199 -10.45 -18.95 0.84
N TYR A 200 -10.86 -19.74 1.84
CA TYR A 200 -12.25 -19.77 2.32
C TYR A 200 -12.71 -18.40 2.81
N LEU A 201 -11.91 -17.70 3.62
CA LEU A 201 -12.24 -16.35 4.07
C LEU A 201 -12.36 -15.35 2.92
N ARG A 202 -11.51 -15.47 1.89
CA ARG A 202 -11.62 -14.65 0.67
C ARG A 202 -12.93 -14.92 -0.06
N GLY A 203 -13.30 -16.19 -0.20
CA GLY A 203 -14.57 -16.61 -0.78
C GLY A 203 -15.77 -16.09 0.01
N MET A 204 -15.75 -16.17 1.33
CA MET A 204 -16.79 -15.63 2.21
C MET A 204 -16.92 -14.11 2.09
N ASN A 205 -15.80 -13.37 1.99
CA ASN A 205 -15.83 -11.93 1.79
C ASN A 205 -16.46 -11.57 0.43
N LEU A 206 -16.07 -12.27 -0.65
CA LEU A 206 -16.67 -12.07 -1.96
C LEU A 206 -18.16 -12.42 -2.00
N ALA A 207 -18.56 -13.53 -1.37
CA ALA A 207 -19.96 -13.91 -1.25
C ALA A 207 -20.76 -12.86 -0.45
N SER A 208 -20.21 -12.37 0.66
CA SER A 208 -20.80 -11.29 1.45
C SER A 208 -21.08 -10.06 0.58
N PHE A 209 -20.16 -9.65 -0.30
CA PHE A 209 -20.37 -8.52 -1.21
C PHE A 209 -21.61 -8.63 -2.10
N PHE A 210 -21.98 -9.83 -2.56
CA PHE A 210 -23.19 -10.05 -3.36
C PHE A 210 -24.46 -10.20 -2.50
N THR A 211 -24.33 -10.75 -1.29
CA THR A 211 -25.48 -11.05 -0.43
C THR A 211 -25.91 -9.84 0.42
N VAL A 212 -25.00 -8.92 0.74
CA VAL A 212 -25.25 -7.76 1.63
C VAL A 212 -26.48 -6.95 1.19
N SER A 213 -26.56 -6.51 -0.08
CA SER A 213 -27.72 -5.72 -0.53
C SER A 213 -29.03 -6.48 -0.44
N LYS A 214 -29.03 -7.78 -0.76
CA LYS A 214 -30.21 -8.63 -0.67
C LYS A 214 -30.71 -8.77 0.77
N ILE A 215 -29.82 -8.95 1.73
CA ILE A 215 -30.19 -9.00 3.16
C ILE A 215 -30.72 -7.63 3.62
N MET A 216 -30.06 -6.53 3.26
CA MET A 216 -30.52 -5.18 3.62
C MET A 216 -31.93 -4.91 3.09
N ILE A 217 -32.18 -5.20 1.81
CA ILE A 217 -33.48 -5.04 1.16
C ILE A 217 -34.53 -5.91 1.86
N PHE A 218 -34.22 -7.19 2.10
CA PHE A 218 -35.13 -8.13 2.75
C PHE A 218 -35.54 -7.67 4.15
N VAL A 219 -34.57 -7.33 5.00
CA VAL A 219 -34.85 -6.86 6.37
C VAL A 219 -35.65 -5.56 6.37
N THR A 220 -35.35 -4.66 5.43
CA THR A 220 -36.06 -3.38 5.30
C THR A 220 -37.53 -3.58 4.93
N PHE A 221 -37.84 -4.44 3.96
CA PHE A 221 -39.23 -4.69 3.56
C PHE A 221 -40.02 -5.46 4.62
N ILE A 222 -39.42 -6.46 5.28
CA ILE A 222 -40.06 -7.15 6.40
C ILE A 222 -40.38 -6.19 7.54
N THR A 223 -39.45 -5.28 7.87
CA THR A 223 -39.70 -4.25 8.90
C THR A 223 -40.82 -3.30 8.49
N ASN A 224 -40.90 -2.97 7.19
CA ASN A 224 -41.95 -2.08 6.69
C ASN A 224 -43.34 -2.75 6.69
N GLU A 225 -43.41 -4.04 6.37
CA GLU A 225 -44.64 -4.84 6.47
C GLU A 225 -45.10 -4.96 7.93
N LEU A 226 -44.17 -5.18 8.87
CA LEU A 226 -44.47 -5.23 10.31
C LEU A 226 -44.95 -3.88 10.89
N LEU A 227 -44.67 -2.77 10.21
CA LEU A 227 -45.13 -1.42 10.56
C LEU A 227 -46.45 -1.06 9.87
N ASP A 228 -47.11 -2.01 9.19
CA ASP A 228 -48.36 -1.84 8.44
C ASP A 228 -48.29 -0.75 7.34
N ASN A 229 -47.08 -0.47 6.84
CA ASN A 229 -46.90 0.48 5.74
C ASN A 229 -47.11 -0.21 4.40
N ARG A 230 -48.01 0.33 3.57
CA ARG A 230 -48.24 -0.17 2.20
C ARG A 230 -47.03 0.12 1.32
N ILE A 231 -46.55 -0.91 0.61
CA ILE A 231 -45.42 -0.81 -0.30
C ILE A 231 -45.94 -0.75 -1.74
N THR A 232 -45.60 0.31 -2.46
CA THR A 232 -45.87 0.43 -3.90
C THR A 232 -44.71 -0.11 -4.74
N ALA A 233 -44.96 -0.50 -5.99
CA ALA A 233 -43.92 -1.06 -6.86
C ALA A 233 -42.81 -0.04 -7.17
N SER A 234 -43.18 1.24 -7.29
CA SER A 234 -42.24 2.35 -7.46
C SER A 234 -41.29 2.51 -6.27
N GLN A 235 -41.79 2.46 -5.03
CA GLN A 235 -40.97 2.51 -3.82
C GLN A 235 -39.98 1.34 -3.75
N VAL A 236 -40.41 0.12 -4.09
CA VAL A 236 -39.52 -1.04 -4.10
C VAL A 236 -38.33 -0.81 -5.03
N PHE A 237 -38.58 -0.34 -6.24
CA PHE A 237 -37.53 -0.11 -7.22
C PHE A 237 -36.53 0.96 -6.75
N VAL A 238 -37.04 2.06 -6.17
CA VAL A 238 -36.19 3.14 -5.63
C VAL A 238 -35.31 2.62 -4.50
N VAL A 239 -35.90 1.91 -3.53
CA VAL A 239 -35.17 1.34 -2.38
C VAL A 239 -34.08 0.36 -2.82
N VAL A 240 -34.41 -0.55 -3.75
CA VAL A 240 -33.45 -1.51 -4.30
C VAL A 240 -32.29 -0.79 -4.99
N THR A 241 -32.58 0.22 -5.81
CA THR A 241 -31.57 0.99 -6.54
C THR A 241 -30.65 1.77 -5.58
N LEU A 242 -31.22 2.39 -4.55
CA LEU A 242 -30.47 3.13 -3.53
C LEU A 242 -29.54 2.22 -2.71
N PHE A 243 -30.02 1.04 -2.29
CA PHE A 243 -29.17 0.07 -1.59
C PHE A 243 -28.06 -0.51 -2.47
N GLU A 244 -28.32 -0.77 -3.75
CA GLU A 244 -27.29 -1.22 -4.70
C GLU A 244 -26.23 -0.14 -4.96
N ALA A 245 -26.63 1.14 -5.03
CA ALA A 245 -25.69 2.25 -5.13
C ALA A 245 -24.78 2.35 -3.89
N LEU A 246 -25.34 2.13 -2.69
CA LEU A 246 -24.59 2.15 -1.44
C LEU A 246 -23.63 0.96 -1.30
N ARG A 247 -24.00 -0.20 -1.84
CA ARG A 247 -23.22 -1.46 -1.77
C ARG A 247 -21.79 -1.30 -2.25
N PHE A 248 -21.55 -0.62 -3.37
CA PHE A 248 -20.20 -0.44 -3.91
C PHE A 248 -19.35 0.46 -3.02
N SER A 249 -19.89 1.61 -2.64
CA SER A 249 -19.17 2.59 -1.82
C SER A 249 -18.86 2.08 -0.42
N SER A 250 -19.82 1.46 0.25
CA SER A 250 -19.65 0.99 1.64
C SER A 250 -18.91 -0.34 1.75
N THR A 251 -19.17 -1.30 0.86
CA THR A 251 -18.69 -2.68 1.03
C THR A 251 -17.40 -2.97 0.26
N LEU A 252 -17.11 -2.20 -0.80
CA LEU A 252 -15.93 -2.40 -1.65
C LEU A 252 -14.92 -1.26 -1.49
N TYR A 253 -15.32 -0.04 -1.81
CA TYR A 253 -14.38 1.08 -1.91
C TYR A 253 -13.92 1.60 -0.55
N PHE A 254 -14.81 1.72 0.43
CA PHE A 254 -14.44 2.19 1.77
C PHE A 254 -13.42 1.25 2.47
N PRO A 255 -13.62 -0.08 2.52
CA PRO A 255 -12.62 -0.99 3.09
C PRO A 255 -11.29 -0.96 2.33
N MET A 256 -11.31 -0.88 0.99
CA MET A 256 -10.09 -0.71 0.20
C MET A 256 -9.37 0.60 0.52
N ALA A 257 -10.10 1.69 0.71
CA ALA A 257 -9.52 2.98 1.08
C ALA A 257 -8.80 2.90 2.43
N VAL A 258 -9.41 2.25 3.43
CA VAL A 258 -8.79 2.02 4.75
C VAL A 258 -7.55 1.14 4.62
N GLU A 259 -7.62 0.04 3.86
CA GLU A 259 -6.48 -0.86 3.61
C GLU A 259 -5.32 -0.09 2.97
N LYS A 260 -5.56 0.61 1.85
CA LYS A 260 -4.52 1.33 1.11
C LYS A 260 -3.94 2.49 1.89
N MET A 261 -4.76 3.18 2.68
CA MET A 261 -4.27 4.23 3.57
C MET A 261 -3.35 3.64 4.64
N SER A 262 -3.71 2.51 5.26
CA SER A 262 -2.87 1.86 6.26
C SER A 262 -1.52 1.40 5.70
N GLU A 263 -1.50 0.82 4.49
CA GLU A 263 -0.27 0.44 3.78
C GLU A 263 0.58 1.67 3.46
N ALA A 264 -0.03 2.74 2.95
CA ALA A 264 0.66 3.98 2.62
C ALA A 264 1.28 4.65 3.84
N VAL A 265 0.62 4.64 5.00
CA VAL A 265 1.18 5.19 6.26
C VAL A 265 2.41 4.43 6.71
N VAL A 266 2.42 3.10 6.62
CA VAL A 266 3.60 2.28 6.94
C VAL A 266 4.74 2.58 5.97
N SER A 267 4.43 2.68 4.67
CA SER A 267 5.41 3.06 3.64
C SER A 267 6.00 4.45 3.85
N LEU A 268 5.15 5.44 4.14
CA LEU A 268 5.58 6.80 4.48
C LEU A 268 6.51 6.82 5.69
N ARG A 269 6.24 6.02 6.73
CA ARG A 269 7.12 5.90 7.89
C ARG A 269 8.49 5.34 7.51
N ARG A 270 8.55 4.29 6.67
CA ARG A 270 9.82 3.72 6.19
C ARG A 270 10.62 4.72 5.36
N ILE A 271 9.95 5.43 4.46
CA ILE A 271 10.57 6.47 3.63
C ILE A 271 11.07 7.63 4.50
N LYS A 272 10.27 8.10 5.46
CA LYS A 272 10.69 9.14 6.41
C LYS A 272 11.93 8.74 7.19
N ASN A 273 11.96 7.52 7.73
CA ASN A 273 13.11 7.01 8.46
C ASN A 273 14.37 6.98 7.58
N PHE A 274 14.26 6.52 6.33
CA PHE A 274 15.35 6.54 5.36
C PHE A 274 15.82 7.97 5.03
N LEU A 275 14.89 8.89 4.79
CA LEU A 275 15.21 10.29 4.50
C LEU A 275 15.81 11.04 5.71
N SER A 276 15.66 10.51 6.92
CA SER A 276 16.21 11.11 8.15
C SER A 276 17.60 10.58 8.50
N LEU A 277 18.17 9.69 7.69
CA LEU A 277 19.54 9.19 7.87
C LEU A 277 20.58 10.29 7.61
N ASP A 278 21.75 10.16 8.22
CA ASP A 278 22.81 11.16 8.16
C ASP A 278 23.40 11.27 6.75
N GLU A 279 23.50 12.51 6.25
CA GLU A 279 24.14 12.83 4.98
C GLU A 279 25.61 13.20 5.18
N ILE A 280 26.42 13.02 4.13
CA ILE A 280 27.77 13.57 4.07
C ILE A 280 27.65 15.10 4.16
N PRO A 281 28.36 15.77 5.09
CA PRO A 281 28.34 17.23 5.17
C PRO A 281 28.82 17.83 3.85
N GLN A 282 28.02 18.73 3.26
CA GLN A 282 28.45 19.52 2.10
C GLN A 282 29.41 20.59 2.60
N LEU A 283 30.71 20.31 2.60
CA LEU A 283 31.71 21.35 2.82
C LEU A 283 31.81 22.18 1.54
N ASN A 284 31.47 23.47 1.64
CA ASN A 284 31.69 24.42 0.55
C ASN A 284 33.16 24.81 0.56
N THR A 285 34.01 23.98 -0.03
CA THR A 285 35.41 24.34 -0.20
C THR A 285 35.48 25.33 -1.36
N GLN A 286 35.56 26.62 -1.03
CA GLN A 286 36.08 27.57 -2.00
C GLN A 286 37.55 27.21 -2.22
N LEU A 287 37.86 26.55 -3.34
CA LEU A 287 39.25 26.35 -3.74
C LEU A 287 39.93 27.72 -3.77
N PRO A 288 41.03 27.94 -3.02
CA PRO A 288 41.79 29.16 -3.14
C PRO A 288 42.30 29.26 -4.58
N SER A 289 41.83 30.30 -5.28
CA SER A 289 42.28 30.60 -6.64
C SER A 289 43.76 30.98 -6.61
N GLY A 290 44.64 30.02 -6.88
CA GLY A 290 46.07 30.26 -7.13
C GLY A 290 47.10 29.47 -6.32
N GLY A 291 46.73 28.46 -5.52
CA GLY A 291 47.68 27.60 -4.79
C GLY A 291 47.98 26.28 -5.49
N GLU A 292 49.25 25.83 -5.45
CA GLU A 292 49.62 24.45 -5.82
C GLU A 292 48.79 23.44 -5.01
N MET A 293 48.10 22.52 -5.67
CA MET A 293 47.20 21.55 -5.04
C MET A 293 48.02 20.54 -4.24
N MET A 294 48.12 20.75 -2.93
CA MET A 294 48.93 19.95 -2.01
C MET A 294 48.00 19.23 -1.03
N VAL A 295 48.12 17.91 -0.94
CA VAL A 295 47.40 17.13 0.08
C VAL A 295 48.29 17.11 1.32
N ASP A 296 47.93 17.88 2.34
CA ASP A 296 48.64 17.93 3.62
C ASP A 296 47.74 17.40 4.73
N MET A 297 48.07 16.21 5.24
CA MET A 297 47.38 15.58 6.36
C MET A 297 48.27 15.68 7.59
N GLN A 298 47.78 16.29 8.67
CA GLN A 298 48.51 16.41 9.94
C GLN A 298 47.69 15.84 11.09
N ASP A 299 48.30 14.92 11.84
CA ASP A 299 47.78 14.26 13.04
C ASP A 299 46.37 13.67 12.87
N PHE A 300 46.08 13.15 11.67
CA PHE A 300 44.76 12.67 11.30
C PHE A 300 44.37 11.43 12.09
N THR A 301 43.19 11.48 12.71
CA THR A 301 42.62 10.38 13.49
C THR A 301 41.17 10.17 13.07
N ALA A 302 40.81 8.93 12.72
CA ALA A 302 39.50 8.62 12.15
C ALA A 302 38.88 7.34 12.72
N PHE A 303 37.55 7.35 12.78
CA PHE A 303 36.70 6.27 13.26
C PHE A 303 35.66 5.93 12.19
N TRP A 304 35.39 4.64 11.96
CA TRP A 304 34.27 4.20 11.13
C TRP A 304 32.95 4.17 11.89
N ASP A 305 33.03 3.90 13.20
CA ASP A 305 31.91 3.88 14.12
C ASP A 305 32.27 4.79 15.30
N GLU A 306 31.43 5.77 15.58
CA GLU A 306 31.63 6.73 16.68
C GLU A 306 31.60 6.03 18.05
N GLU A 307 31.00 4.85 18.14
CA GLU A 307 30.95 4.04 19.37
C GLU A 307 32.19 3.14 19.57
N SER A 308 33.14 3.12 18.62
CA SER A 308 34.35 2.28 18.74
C SER A 308 35.34 2.84 19.76
N GLU A 309 35.78 2.00 20.71
CA GLU A 309 36.80 2.36 21.71
C GLU A 309 38.18 2.67 21.12
N SER A 310 38.48 2.20 19.89
CA SER A 310 39.76 2.42 19.23
C SER A 310 39.61 3.08 17.85
N PRO A 311 40.43 4.10 17.53
CA PRO A 311 40.45 4.72 16.22
C PRO A 311 40.98 3.76 15.16
N THR A 312 40.38 3.79 13.97
CA THR A 312 40.84 2.99 12.82
C THR A 312 42.16 3.53 12.25
N LEU A 313 42.33 4.86 12.28
CA LEU A 313 43.57 5.55 11.94
C LEU A 313 43.90 6.50 13.08
N LYS A 314 45.16 6.54 13.51
CA LYS A 314 45.60 7.37 14.65
C LYS A 314 46.91 8.06 14.34
N GLY A 315 46.90 9.40 14.37
CA GLY A 315 48.10 10.22 14.20
C GLY A 315 48.79 10.03 12.84
N VAL A 316 48.01 9.98 11.76
CA VAL A 316 48.55 9.87 10.40
C VAL A 316 48.93 11.26 9.89
N SER A 317 50.22 11.46 9.60
CA SER A 317 50.75 12.73 9.11
C SER A 317 51.60 12.51 7.86
N PHE A 318 51.20 13.08 6.73
CA PHE A 318 51.96 13.02 5.47
C PHE A 318 51.55 14.15 4.53
N THR A 319 52.42 14.43 3.57
CA THR A 319 52.26 15.53 2.63
C THR A 319 52.60 15.06 1.23
N VAL A 320 51.73 15.33 0.25
CA VAL A 320 51.92 14.93 -1.16
C VAL A 320 51.78 16.14 -2.08
N ARG A 321 52.76 16.33 -2.98
CA ARG A 321 52.76 17.41 -3.97
C ARG A 321 52.12 16.98 -5.29
N PRO A 322 51.72 17.93 -6.17
CA PRO A 322 51.28 17.61 -7.51
C PRO A 322 52.31 16.75 -8.26
N ALA A 323 51.82 15.73 -8.99
CA ALA A 323 52.64 14.78 -9.76
C ALA A 323 53.52 13.79 -8.95
N GLU A 324 53.27 13.63 -7.65
CA GLU A 324 53.87 12.57 -6.83
C GLU A 324 52.92 11.36 -6.68
N LEU A 325 53.48 10.15 -6.71
CA LEU A 325 52.74 8.89 -6.49
C LEU A 325 53.01 8.37 -5.08
N LEU A 326 52.00 8.44 -4.20
CA LEU A 326 52.07 7.85 -2.87
C LEU A 326 51.66 6.37 -2.92
N THR A 327 52.49 5.48 -2.37
CA THR A 327 52.17 4.05 -2.24
C THR A 327 52.03 3.65 -0.78
N VAL A 328 50.87 3.10 -0.40
CA VAL A 328 50.58 2.66 0.98
C VAL A 328 50.73 1.14 1.09
N VAL A 329 51.66 0.66 1.93
CA VAL A 329 51.98 -0.77 2.10
C VAL A 329 51.84 -1.19 3.56
N GLY A 330 51.43 -2.43 3.82
CA GLY A 330 51.26 -2.95 5.17
C GLY A 330 50.54 -4.31 5.20
N PRO A 331 50.38 -4.94 6.38
CA PRO A 331 49.69 -6.22 6.53
C PRO A 331 48.17 -6.12 6.28
N VAL A 332 47.49 -7.27 6.17
CA VAL A 332 46.02 -7.33 6.05
C VAL A 332 45.39 -6.79 7.33
N GLY A 333 44.37 -5.93 7.21
CA GLY A 333 43.73 -5.27 8.35
C GLY A 333 44.43 -4.03 8.89
N ALA A 334 45.57 -3.61 8.31
CA ALA A 334 46.33 -2.43 8.76
C ALA A 334 45.67 -1.06 8.43
N GLY A 335 44.40 -1.03 8.04
CA GLY A 335 43.70 0.24 7.73
C GLY A 335 44.04 0.88 6.38
N LYS A 336 44.76 0.21 5.47
CA LYS A 336 45.16 0.76 4.15
C LYS A 336 43.99 1.30 3.32
N VAL A 337 42.91 0.51 3.19
CA VAL A 337 41.68 0.91 2.46
C VAL A 337 40.96 2.06 3.17
N SER A 338 40.97 2.06 4.51
CA SER A 338 40.42 3.17 5.30
C SER A 338 41.19 4.45 5.02
N CYS A 339 42.53 4.41 5.03
CA CYS A 339 43.40 5.55 4.74
C CYS A 339 43.10 6.14 3.36
N ASP A 340 43.00 5.30 2.33
CA ASP A 340 42.66 5.72 0.98
C ASP A 340 41.27 6.38 0.93
N THR A 341 40.27 5.76 1.56
CA THR A 341 38.90 6.31 1.60
C THR A 341 38.85 7.67 2.30
N PHE A 342 39.49 7.81 3.47
CA PHE A 342 39.52 9.07 4.20
C PHE A 342 40.32 10.17 3.48
N CYS A 343 41.44 9.82 2.82
CA CYS A 343 42.20 10.77 1.99
C CYS A 343 41.41 11.24 0.78
N GLN A 344 40.62 10.34 0.17
CA GLN A 344 39.80 10.70 -0.98
C GLN A 344 38.64 11.61 -0.59
N PHE A 345 38.09 11.43 0.62
CA PHE A 345 37.16 12.39 1.22
C PHE A 345 37.85 13.73 1.48
N ASP A 346 39.03 13.76 2.10
CA ASP A 346 39.73 15.01 2.44
C ASP A 346 40.28 15.76 1.21
N ALA A 347 40.62 15.06 0.12
CA ALA A 347 41.08 15.65 -1.13
C ALA A 347 39.95 16.10 -2.08
N THR A 348 38.71 15.67 -1.82
CA THR A 348 37.50 16.23 -2.47
C THR A 348 36.77 17.24 -1.61
N LEU A 349 37.05 17.27 -0.30
CA LEU A 349 36.85 18.38 0.63
C LEU A 349 37.90 19.48 0.37
#